data_AF-A0AA43FGF3-F1
#
_entry.id   AF-A0AA43FGF3-F1
#
_cell.length_a   1.000
_cell.length_b   1.000
_cell.length_c   1.000
_cell.angle_alpha   90.00
_cell.angle_beta   90.00
_cell.angle_gamma   90.00
#
_symmetry.space_group_name_H-M   'P 1'
#
loop_
_entity.id
_entity.type
_entity.pdbx_description
1 polymer ?
#
loop_
_entity_poly.entity_id
_entity_poly.type
_entity_poly.pdbx_seq_one_letter_code
_entity_poly.pdbx_strand_id
1 'polypeptide(L)'
;MAVKDAAVFVLTATVSLLFYDIVYGGFYPNLHGRLGMDYTYFLPRLLDGYYWYSINGLWETPWFTPSFCGGLPFFGNPQSMYHSVPQVLTIFVDPVNSVYYTILFFAFAGFCGFYLLLKDVFLVNRPLAYLGAALFMFNGFYAHRMIVGHFAFHAYQLLPLACYYLLRPLPEPGHGRKRRYVLDSAAAAWVFAIMIYSGMLELGLPVGAAVTLIGALYGIYTGKTREFWGRFVLSWIIALILGAARLSATLAFMAQFQRDYYDLPAGIASPLKVVWLIVQILYVWPEKMLMYGAHFMIGSKKLVYGVHYYEYSVTIVPLLLLIPAGWVLARDLAQGKIHGARKLSVALNIGVIVFIISLIMSLLYSFDNPMFGRVMKSIPIIKSYTNFVCWVSALVPIAILAPIVLFHRLRLAGVALWAVMAVCLTIAAAQIWAYDRNSYNDQHYNFDKIIAAYDRVKSGNTNPSIDRIVDQSAADWGHVMNGVPLGGDDGLVEKASPMICYEPIFGYSLFRYPAGRIKVGSAMDESDGFFNLKNPACYAYPSENVCRPGDHFRVDQQEMAERFRSYKPIDFQMPLRQKVANWISLAGLVTTILFLFYYINNLIFPIKGWRKHEGGESS
;
A
#
# COMPACT_ATOMS: atom_id res chain seq x y z
N MET A 1 -13.26 18.72 21.42
CA MET A 1 -12.82 17.63 22.30
C MET A 1 -12.50 18.26 23.65
N ALA A 2 -13.02 17.78 24.78
CA ALA A 2 -12.66 18.36 26.07
C ALA A 2 -11.17 18.10 26.37
N VAL A 3 -10.50 18.97 27.11
CA VAL A 3 -9.04 18.88 27.38
C VAL A 3 -8.64 17.50 27.92
N LYS A 4 -9.44 16.94 28.83
CA LYS A 4 -9.22 15.59 29.38
C LYS A 4 -9.29 14.49 28.32
N ASP A 5 -10.16 14.65 27.33
CA ASP A 5 -10.36 13.66 26.27
C ASP A 5 -9.18 13.65 25.28
N ALA A 6 -8.63 14.83 25.01
CA ALA A 6 -7.43 14.98 24.18
C ALA A 6 -6.23 14.35 24.87
N ALA A 7 -6.07 14.57 26.18
CA ALA A 7 -4.99 13.98 26.97
C ALA A 7 -5.02 12.44 26.95
N VAL A 8 -6.19 11.82 27.14
CA VAL A 8 -6.32 10.36 27.08
C VAL A 8 -6.01 9.83 25.68
N PHE A 9 -6.50 10.49 24.62
CA PHE A 9 -6.18 10.09 23.25
C PHE A 9 -4.67 10.13 22.99
N VAL A 10 -4.01 11.24 23.33
CA VAL A 10 -2.56 11.41 23.13
C VAL A 10 -1.78 10.35 23.92
N LEU A 11 -2.15 10.12 25.19
CA LEU A 11 -1.51 9.12 26.03
C LEU A 11 -1.64 7.72 25.43
N THR A 12 -2.87 7.29 25.09
CA THR A 12 -3.09 5.96 24.52
C THR A 12 -2.37 5.78 23.19
N ALA A 13 -2.45 6.76 22.29
CA ALA A 13 -1.78 6.68 21.00
C ALA A 13 -0.25 6.64 21.15
N THR A 14 0.31 7.41 22.08
CA THR A 14 1.75 7.42 22.37
C THR A 14 2.20 6.08 22.97
N VAL A 15 1.48 5.55 23.97
CA VAL A 15 1.80 4.26 24.57
C VAL A 15 1.71 3.12 23.53
N SER A 16 0.66 3.13 22.69
CA SER A 16 0.53 2.16 21.60
C SER A 16 1.67 2.27 20.59
N LEU A 17 2.11 3.48 20.24
CA LEU A 17 3.24 3.69 19.32
C LEU A 17 4.59 3.29 19.92
N LEU A 18 4.84 3.59 21.19
CA LEU A 18 6.03 3.13 21.90
C LEU A 18 6.06 1.61 21.99
N PHE A 19 4.93 0.96 22.28
CA PHE A 19 4.86 -0.49 22.27
C PHE A 19 5.08 -1.06 20.85
N TYR A 20 4.57 -0.39 19.81
CA TYR A 20 4.79 -0.79 18.43
C TYR A 20 6.28 -0.73 18.07
N ASP A 21 6.95 0.35 18.48
CA ASP A 21 8.39 0.52 18.29
C ASP A 21 9.20 -0.54 19.06
N ILE A 22 8.84 -0.84 20.31
CA ILE A 22 9.50 -1.91 21.08
C ILE A 22 9.38 -3.27 20.37
N VAL A 23 8.21 -3.57 19.78
CA VAL A 23 7.96 -4.86 19.13
C VAL A 23 8.61 -4.95 17.75
N TYR A 24 8.62 -3.87 16.97
CA TYR A 24 8.97 -3.92 15.54
C TYR A 24 10.18 -3.06 15.16
N GLY A 25 10.59 -2.09 15.97
CA GLY A 25 11.71 -1.20 15.71
C GLY A 25 13.04 -1.94 15.62
N GLY A 26 13.20 -3.01 16.41
CA GLY A 26 14.36 -3.90 16.38
C GLY A 26 14.51 -4.75 15.11
N PHE A 27 13.76 -4.47 14.03
CA PHE A 27 13.97 -5.03 12.69
C PHE A 27 14.53 -3.99 11.70
N TYR A 28 14.84 -2.78 12.17
CA TYR A 28 15.38 -1.68 11.35
C TYR A 28 16.63 -1.04 11.99
N PRO A 29 17.74 -1.80 12.15
CA PRO A 29 17.98 -3.16 11.65
C PRO A 29 17.64 -4.28 12.64
N ASN A 30 17.66 -5.52 12.15
CA ASN A 30 17.49 -6.73 12.96
C ASN A 30 18.68 -6.98 13.91
N LEU A 31 18.59 -8.03 14.74
CA LEU A 31 19.62 -8.39 15.72
C LEU A 31 21.02 -8.65 15.13
N HIS A 32 21.10 -8.90 13.82
CA HIS A 32 22.37 -9.11 13.10
C HIS A 32 22.82 -7.88 12.32
N GLY A 33 22.19 -6.72 12.51
CA GLY A 33 22.49 -5.50 11.76
C GLY A 33 22.09 -5.61 10.28
N ARG A 34 21.06 -6.41 9.97
CA ARG A 34 20.56 -6.66 8.61
C ARG A 34 19.11 -6.20 8.47
N LEU A 35 18.64 -6.09 7.23
CA LEU A 35 17.25 -5.78 6.89
C LEU A 35 16.59 -6.92 6.13
N GLY A 36 15.25 -6.84 6.06
CA GLY A 36 14.42 -7.68 5.21
C GLY A 36 14.94 -7.78 3.79
N MET A 37 14.86 -8.98 3.22
CA MET A 37 15.37 -9.30 1.89
C MET A 37 14.91 -8.31 0.80
N ASP A 38 13.64 -7.93 0.78
CA ASP A 38 13.10 -7.08 -0.30
C ASP A 38 13.56 -5.62 -0.18
N TYR A 39 14.24 -5.24 0.90
CA TYR A 39 14.94 -3.94 0.93
C TYR A 39 16.11 -3.87 -0.04
N THR A 40 16.59 -5.01 -0.56
CA THR A 40 17.53 -5.07 -1.70
C THR A 40 16.95 -4.47 -2.99
N TYR A 41 15.61 -4.31 -3.06
CA TYR A 41 14.92 -3.57 -4.13
C TYR A 41 14.68 -2.11 -3.73
N PHE A 42 14.14 -1.89 -2.51
CA PHE A 42 13.60 -0.58 -2.15
C PHE A 42 14.63 0.42 -1.64
N LEU A 43 15.67 -0.01 -0.91
CA LEU A 43 16.71 0.93 -0.43
C LEU A 43 17.54 1.51 -1.58
N PRO A 44 18.00 0.73 -2.58
CA PRO A 44 18.62 1.27 -3.78
C PRO A 44 17.71 2.26 -4.52
N ARG A 45 16.40 2.02 -4.58
CA ARG A 45 15.45 2.93 -5.25
C ARG A 45 15.19 4.23 -4.50
N LEU A 46 15.21 4.20 -3.17
CA LEU A 46 15.15 5.42 -2.37
C LEU A 46 16.42 6.26 -2.57
N LEU A 47 17.58 5.60 -2.63
CA LEU A 47 18.86 6.23 -2.98
C LEU A 47 18.85 6.79 -4.41
N ASP A 48 18.31 6.04 -5.37
CA ASP A 48 18.16 6.45 -6.76
C ASP A 48 17.28 7.71 -6.90
N GLY A 49 16.16 7.75 -6.17
CA GLY A 49 15.34 8.95 -6.07
C GLY A 49 16.08 10.12 -5.41
N TYR A 50 16.93 9.85 -4.41
CA TYR A 50 17.75 10.89 -3.80
C TYR A 50 18.80 11.45 -4.78
N TYR A 51 19.42 10.59 -5.60
CA TYR A 51 20.36 11.01 -6.65
C TYR A 51 19.66 11.88 -7.71
N TRP A 52 18.44 11.53 -8.10
CA TRP A 52 17.66 12.40 -8.98
C TRP A 52 17.36 13.75 -8.33
N TYR A 53 16.93 13.75 -7.06
CA TYR A 53 16.63 14.96 -6.31
C TYR A 53 17.85 15.87 -6.15
N SER A 54 19.03 15.33 -5.86
CA SER A 54 20.24 16.13 -5.64
C SER A 54 20.69 16.88 -6.90
N ILE A 55 20.28 16.43 -8.09
CA ILE A 55 20.62 17.05 -9.37
C ILE A 55 19.48 17.95 -9.88
N ASN A 56 18.22 17.52 -9.76
CA ASN A 56 17.08 18.17 -10.44
C ASN A 56 16.12 18.89 -9.48
N GLY A 57 16.26 18.67 -8.17
CA GLY A 57 15.34 19.19 -7.16
C GLY A 57 14.00 18.44 -7.11
N LEU A 58 13.03 19.06 -6.44
CA LEU A 58 11.77 18.40 -6.05
C LEU A 58 10.70 18.37 -7.16
N TRP A 59 10.77 19.31 -8.10
CA TRP A 59 9.68 19.60 -9.03
C TRP A 59 9.82 18.87 -10.36
N GLU A 60 11.01 18.33 -10.65
CA GLU A 60 11.28 17.62 -11.89
C GLU A 60 10.92 16.14 -11.73
N THR A 61 10.01 15.64 -12.56
CA THR A 61 9.55 14.25 -12.49
C THR A 61 10.61 13.30 -13.09
N PRO A 62 11.07 12.28 -12.34
CA PRO A 62 12.01 11.30 -12.86
C PRO A 62 11.31 10.29 -13.76
N TRP A 63 11.25 10.59 -15.06
CA TRP A 63 10.65 9.68 -16.04
C TRP A 63 11.41 8.35 -16.14
N PHE A 64 12.73 8.40 -16.01
CA PHE A 64 13.63 7.28 -16.22
C PHE A 64 14.77 7.27 -15.22
N THR A 65 15.42 6.11 -15.04
CA THR A 65 16.60 5.93 -14.19
C THR A 65 17.67 5.10 -14.90
N PRO A 66 18.96 5.48 -14.84
CA PRO A 66 20.06 4.73 -15.45
C PRO A 66 20.54 3.54 -14.60
N SER A 67 20.04 3.38 -13.39
CA SER A 67 20.71 2.65 -12.30
C SER A 67 20.49 1.16 -12.30
N PHE A 68 19.46 0.69 -12.98
CA PHE A 68 19.00 -0.68 -12.93
C PHE A 68 18.82 -1.21 -14.34
N CYS A 69 19.34 -2.41 -14.62
CA CYS A 69 19.21 -3.08 -15.92
C CYS A 69 19.72 -2.26 -17.13
N GLY A 70 20.68 -1.36 -16.92
CA GLY A 70 21.20 -0.45 -17.95
C GLY A 70 20.23 0.67 -18.34
N GLY A 71 19.10 0.81 -17.64
CA GLY A 71 18.13 1.88 -17.83
C GLY A 71 16.69 1.38 -17.80
N LEU A 72 15.83 2.02 -16.99
CA LEU A 72 14.41 1.66 -16.85
C LEU A 72 13.48 2.89 -16.77
N PRO A 73 12.19 2.73 -17.11
CA PRO A 73 11.15 3.64 -16.63
C PRO A 73 11.18 3.75 -15.11
N PHE A 74 11.15 4.97 -14.60
CA PHE A 74 11.08 5.23 -13.16
C PHE A 74 9.70 5.75 -12.77
N PHE A 75 9.24 6.87 -13.33
CA PHE A 75 7.86 7.37 -13.10
C PHE A 75 6.79 6.39 -13.58
N GLY A 76 7.04 5.64 -14.65
CA GLY A 76 6.11 4.60 -15.13
C GLY A 76 6.18 3.30 -14.32
N ASN A 77 7.22 3.06 -13.52
CA ASN A 77 7.35 1.79 -12.82
C ASN A 77 6.24 1.62 -11.76
N PRO A 78 5.47 0.51 -11.74
CA PRO A 78 4.37 0.33 -10.79
C PRO A 78 4.81 0.36 -9.32
N GLN A 79 6.06 -0.01 -9.03
CA GLN A 79 6.61 -0.04 -7.67
C GLN A 79 7.51 1.16 -7.34
N SER A 80 7.63 2.14 -8.25
CA SER A 80 8.34 3.38 -7.95
C SER A 80 7.60 4.17 -6.87
N MET A 81 8.33 4.67 -5.88
CA MET A 81 7.78 5.41 -4.74
C MET A 81 8.27 6.86 -4.70
N TYR A 82 8.70 7.41 -5.83
CA TYR A 82 9.36 8.72 -5.85
C TYR A 82 8.48 9.87 -5.30
N HIS A 83 7.18 9.86 -5.58
CA HIS A 83 6.23 10.85 -5.06
C HIS A 83 5.47 10.31 -3.84
N SER A 84 6.17 9.71 -2.89
CA SER A 84 5.59 9.16 -1.66
C SER A 84 6.31 9.65 -0.41
N VAL A 85 5.70 9.45 0.75
CA VAL A 85 6.25 9.83 2.06
C VAL A 85 7.68 9.31 2.29
N PRO A 86 8.01 8.02 2.06
CA PRO A 86 9.39 7.57 2.26
C PRO A 86 10.40 8.28 1.37
N GLN A 87 10.09 8.55 0.09
CA GLN A 87 11.04 9.31 -0.74
C GLN A 87 11.27 10.73 -0.21
N VAL A 88 10.20 11.40 0.24
CA VAL A 88 10.31 12.74 0.85
C VAL A 88 11.16 12.69 2.12
N LEU A 89 10.99 11.67 2.97
CA LEU A 89 11.82 11.51 4.16
C LEU A 89 13.29 11.25 3.80
N THR A 90 13.58 10.48 2.74
CA THR A 90 14.95 10.21 2.29
C THR A 90 15.71 11.48 1.86
N ILE A 91 15.01 12.56 1.51
CA ILE A 91 15.65 13.84 1.25
C ILE A 91 16.33 14.39 2.51
N PHE A 92 15.74 14.15 3.68
CA PHE A 92 16.19 14.71 4.95
C PHE A 92 17.07 13.73 5.75
N VAL A 93 16.73 12.45 5.74
CA VAL A 93 17.41 11.38 6.47
C VAL A 93 17.85 10.26 5.52
N ASP A 94 18.77 9.40 5.96
CA ASP A 94 19.21 8.28 5.11
C ASP A 94 18.06 7.29 4.80
N PRO A 95 18.22 6.45 3.77
CA PRO A 95 17.18 5.51 3.35
C PRO A 95 16.66 4.58 4.46
N VAL A 96 17.48 4.14 5.42
CA VAL A 96 17.05 3.22 6.49
C VAL A 96 16.19 3.96 7.50
N ASN A 97 16.64 5.12 7.97
CA ASN A 97 15.84 5.97 8.86
C ASN A 97 14.54 6.43 8.21
N SER A 98 14.56 6.71 6.91
CA SER A 98 13.34 7.02 6.13
C SER A 98 12.31 5.88 6.18
N VAL A 99 12.75 4.63 5.97
CA VAL A 99 11.91 3.44 6.08
C VAL A 99 11.33 3.33 7.49
N TYR A 100 12.18 3.39 8.51
CA TYR A 100 11.77 3.27 9.91
C TYR A 100 10.72 4.33 10.31
N TYR A 101 10.97 5.60 10.00
CA TYR A 101 10.02 6.68 10.30
C TYR A 101 8.73 6.57 9.51
N THR A 102 8.78 6.11 8.26
CA THR A 102 7.58 5.81 7.47
C THR A 102 6.72 4.78 8.20
N ILE A 103 7.33 3.73 8.72
CA ILE A 103 6.59 2.65 9.39
C ILE A 103 5.87 3.16 10.64
N LEU A 104 6.56 3.94 11.47
CA LEU A 104 5.97 4.55 12.67
C LEU A 104 4.86 5.55 12.31
N PHE A 105 5.09 6.40 11.32
CA PHE A 105 4.13 7.40 10.87
C PHE A 105 2.83 6.75 10.39
N PHE A 106 2.93 5.74 9.51
CA PHE A 106 1.74 5.07 8.97
C PHE A 106 1.04 4.22 10.04
N ALA A 107 1.77 3.55 10.94
CA ALA A 107 1.17 2.84 12.09
C ALA A 107 0.31 3.79 12.94
N PHE A 108 0.85 4.95 13.29
CA PHE A 108 0.14 6.00 14.03
C PHE A 108 -1.05 6.56 13.23
N ALA A 109 -0.90 6.79 11.93
CA ALA A 109 -1.98 7.26 11.09
C ALA A 109 -3.14 6.26 11.01
N GLY A 110 -2.86 4.96 10.99
CA GLY A 110 -3.89 3.91 11.06
C GLY A 110 -4.59 3.86 12.40
N PHE A 111 -3.86 4.02 13.52
CA PHE A 111 -4.48 4.17 14.83
C PHE A 111 -5.47 5.34 14.83
N CYS A 112 -5.03 6.52 14.37
CA CYS A 112 -5.86 7.72 14.30
C CYS A 112 -7.09 7.51 13.40
N GLY A 113 -6.89 7.00 12.19
CA GLY A 113 -7.97 6.75 11.23
C GLY A 113 -9.02 5.77 11.77
N PHE A 114 -8.58 4.67 12.39
CA PHE A 114 -9.49 3.65 12.90
C PHE A 114 -10.20 4.10 14.18
N TYR A 115 -9.53 4.88 15.05
CA TYR A 115 -10.17 5.54 16.19
C TYR A 115 -11.30 6.46 15.73
N LEU A 116 -11.02 7.34 14.76
CA LEU A 116 -12.01 8.28 14.22
C LEU A 116 -13.18 7.54 13.57
N LEU A 117 -12.90 6.49 12.80
CA LEU A 117 -13.93 5.64 12.21
C LEU A 117 -14.84 5.03 13.29
N LEU A 118 -14.29 4.40 14.33
CA LEU A 118 -15.10 3.83 15.41
C LEU A 118 -15.87 4.90 16.19
N LYS A 119 -15.20 5.99 16.56
CA LYS A 119 -15.72 6.98 17.51
C LYS A 119 -16.77 7.92 16.90
N ASP A 120 -16.55 8.37 15.67
CA ASP A 120 -17.35 9.42 15.04
C ASP A 120 -18.34 8.87 14.01
N VAL A 121 -18.04 7.73 13.39
CA VAL A 121 -18.92 7.10 12.38
C VAL A 121 -19.81 6.04 13.03
N PHE A 122 -19.19 5.08 13.73
CA PHE A 122 -19.93 4.00 14.40
C PHE A 122 -20.37 4.34 15.83
N LEU A 123 -20.05 5.55 16.30
CA LEU A 123 -20.44 6.07 17.62
C LEU A 123 -20.07 5.15 18.79
N VAL A 124 -19.03 4.35 18.61
CA VAL A 124 -18.55 3.42 19.62
C VAL A 124 -17.98 4.21 20.80
N ASN A 125 -18.18 3.69 22.00
CA ASN A 125 -17.61 4.29 23.21
C ASN A 125 -16.07 4.35 23.13
N ARG A 126 -15.48 5.31 23.85
CA ARG A 126 -14.04 5.59 23.74
C ARG A 126 -13.15 4.38 24.06
N PRO A 127 -13.38 3.60 25.13
CA PRO A 127 -12.52 2.46 25.44
C PRO A 127 -12.46 1.44 24.28
N LEU A 128 -13.61 1.10 23.70
CA LEU A 128 -13.63 0.19 22.55
C LEU A 128 -13.07 0.82 21.28
N ALA A 129 -13.20 2.15 21.11
CA ALA A 129 -12.56 2.87 20.00
C ALA A 129 -11.02 2.82 20.12
N TYR A 130 -10.46 2.98 21.32
CA TYR A 130 -9.03 2.82 21.57
C TYR A 130 -8.57 1.37 21.33
N LEU A 131 -9.34 0.39 21.82
CA LEU A 131 -9.04 -1.02 21.59
C LEU A 131 -8.98 -1.33 20.09
N GLY A 132 -10.01 -0.96 19.32
CA GLY A 132 -10.03 -1.22 17.88
C GLY A 132 -8.91 -0.49 17.13
N ALA A 133 -8.59 0.74 17.52
CA ALA A 133 -7.50 1.49 16.95
C ALA A 133 -6.14 0.82 17.17
N ALA A 134 -5.90 0.31 18.39
CA ALA A 134 -4.71 -0.47 18.70
C ALA A 134 -4.67 -1.78 17.91
N LEU A 135 -5.77 -2.54 17.86
CA LEU A 135 -5.81 -3.79 17.09
C LEU A 135 -5.52 -3.57 15.59
N PHE A 136 -6.02 -2.48 15.00
CA PHE A 136 -5.72 -2.15 13.61
C PHE A 136 -4.29 -1.63 13.43
N MET A 137 -3.74 -0.88 14.39
CA MET A 137 -2.33 -0.45 14.36
C MET A 137 -1.37 -1.64 14.30
N PHE A 138 -1.66 -2.70 15.06
CA PHE A 138 -0.83 -3.90 15.18
C PHE A 138 -1.25 -5.03 14.22
N ASN A 139 -2.00 -4.75 13.15
CA ASN A 139 -2.40 -5.79 12.22
C ASN A 139 -1.16 -6.44 11.55
N GLY A 140 -1.15 -7.76 11.49
CA GLY A 140 -0.03 -8.53 10.95
C GLY A 140 0.26 -8.26 9.47
N PHE A 141 -0.77 -7.90 8.70
CA PHE A 141 -0.61 -7.60 7.27
C PHE A 141 0.39 -6.46 7.08
N TYR A 142 0.21 -5.37 7.80
CA TYR A 142 1.11 -4.21 7.75
C TYR A 142 2.49 -4.54 8.32
N ALA A 143 2.56 -4.95 9.59
CA ALA A 143 3.82 -5.02 10.32
C ALA A 143 4.85 -5.96 9.66
N HIS A 144 4.42 -7.15 9.26
CA HIS A 144 5.35 -8.16 8.74
C HIS A 144 5.77 -7.93 7.29
N ARG A 145 4.91 -7.30 6.49
CA ARG A 145 5.27 -6.83 5.14
C ARG A 145 6.32 -5.74 5.20
N MET A 146 6.23 -4.83 6.18
CA MET A 146 7.28 -3.84 6.39
C MET A 146 8.58 -4.52 6.81
N ILE A 147 8.55 -5.53 7.70
CA ILE A 147 9.77 -6.21 8.17
C ILE A 147 10.54 -6.85 7.01
N VAL A 148 9.84 -7.55 6.11
CA VAL A 148 10.46 -8.23 4.96
C VAL A 148 10.89 -7.24 3.86
N GLY A 149 10.26 -6.08 3.80
CA GLY A 149 10.53 -5.05 2.79
C GLY A 149 9.54 -5.02 1.64
N HIS A 150 8.32 -5.54 1.78
CA HIS A 150 7.20 -5.27 0.87
C HIS A 150 6.69 -3.82 1.02
N PHE A 151 7.59 -2.86 0.80
CA PHE A 151 7.47 -1.52 1.33
C PHE A 151 6.40 -0.69 0.61
N ALA A 152 6.04 -1.02 -0.64
CA ALA A 152 4.94 -0.40 -1.38
C ALA A 152 3.58 -0.48 -0.66
N PHE A 153 3.42 -1.39 0.32
CA PHE A 153 2.20 -1.56 1.08
C PHE A 153 2.08 -0.64 2.31
N HIS A 154 3.04 0.24 2.58
CA HIS A 154 3.02 1.13 3.75
C HIS A 154 1.74 1.99 3.83
N ALA A 155 1.21 2.44 2.67
CA ALA A 155 0.04 3.29 2.60
C ALA A 155 -1.29 2.59 2.95
N TYR A 156 -1.31 1.25 3.06
CA TYR A 156 -2.48 0.48 3.43
C TYR A 156 -3.08 0.96 4.76
N GLN A 157 -2.22 1.39 5.67
CA GLN A 157 -2.59 1.82 7.02
C GLN A 157 -3.46 3.09 7.03
N LEU A 158 -3.56 3.83 5.91
CA LEU A 158 -4.49 4.96 5.74
C LEU A 158 -5.92 4.55 5.35
N LEU A 159 -6.18 3.28 5.05
CA LEU A 159 -7.50 2.77 4.67
C LEU A 159 -8.64 3.23 5.61
N PRO A 160 -8.49 3.18 6.95
CA PRO A 160 -9.55 3.62 7.85
C PRO A 160 -9.81 5.12 7.78
N LEU A 161 -8.78 5.91 7.51
CA LEU A 161 -8.91 7.37 7.36
C LEU A 161 -9.71 7.73 6.10
N ALA A 162 -9.49 7.02 4.99
CA ALA A 162 -10.34 7.14 3.81
C ALA A 162 -11.81 6.81 4.14
N CYS A 163 -12.04 5.69 4.83
CA CYS A 163 -13.38 5.28 5.25
C CYS A 163 -14.04 6.29 6.19
N TYR A 164 -13.27 6.88 7.12
CA TYR A 164 -13.75 7.93 8.00
C TYR A 164 -14.32 9.10 7.21
N TYR A 165 -13.56 9.66 6.25
CA TYR A 165 -14.05 10.76 5.43
C TYR A 165 -15.28 10.36 4.60
N LEU A 166 -15.29 9.17 4.01
CA LEU A 166 -16.42 8.70 3.21
C LEU A 166 -17.72 8.54 4.03
N LEU A 167 -17.61 8.17 5.30
CA LEU A 167 -18.74 7.83 6.17
C LEU A 167 -19.05 8.87 7.24
N ARG A 168 -18.23 9.92 7.37
CA ARG A 168 -18.42 10.96 8.39
C ARG A 168 -19.81 11.60 8.26
N PRO A 169 -20.59 11.66 9.37
CA PRO A 169 -21.90 12.29 9.37
C PRO A 169 -21.89 13.72 8.80
N LEU A 170 -22.91 14.04 8.00
CA LEU A 170 -23.13 15.38 7.48
C LEU A 170 -23.87 16.25 8.50
N PRO A 171 -23.60 17.57 8.52
CA PRO A 171 -24.44 18.52 9.24
C PRO A 171 -25.83 18.63 8.60
N GLU A 172 -26.73 19.35 9.29
CA GLU A 172 -28.09 19.63 8.82
C GLU A 172 -28.14 20.23 7.40
N PRO A 173 -29.24 20.04 6.66
CA PRO A 173 -29.39 20.52 5.29
C PRO A 173 -29.05 22.00 5.13
N GLY A 174 -28.26 22.33 4.11
CA GLY A 174 -27.85 23.70 3.83
C GLY A 174 -26.47 23.78 3.17
N HIS A 175 -25.90 24.99 3.11
CA HIS A 175 -24.58 25.24 2.53
C HIS A 175 -23.46 24.47 3.27
N GLY A 176 -23.55 24.33 4.59
CA GLY A 176 -22.58 23.58 5.39
C GLY A 176 -22.50 22.10 5.00
N ARG A 177 -23.64 21.48 4.66
CA ARG A 177 -23.72 20.08 4.22
C ARG A 177 -23.04 19.84 2.89
N LYS A 178 -23.33 20.66 1.87
CA LYS A 178 -22.70 20.53 0.54
C LYS A 178 -21.19 20.75 0.64
N ARG A 179 -20.75 21.78 1.38
CA ARG A 179 -19.33 22.05 1.61
C ARG A 179 -18.64 20.84 2.23
N ARG A 180 -19.16 20.34 3.35
CA ARG A 180 -18.63 19.16 4.05
C ARG A 180 -18.55 17.93 3.16
N TYR A 181 -19.57 17.71 2.33
CA TYR A 181 -19.61 16.60 1.39
C TYR A 181 -18.42 16.63 0.42
N VAL A 182 -18.18 17.77 -0.24
CA VAL A 182 -17.09 17.91 -1.21
C VAL A 182 -15.72 17.79 -0.53
N LEU A 183 -15.57 18.32 0.69
CA LEU A 183 -14.32 18.25 1.42
C LEU A 183 -13.96 16.86 1.89
N ASP A 184 -14.94 16.15 2.45
CA ASP A 184 -14.75 14.77 2.87
C ASP A 184 -14.44 13.90 1.63
N SER A 185 -15.07 14.18 0.47
CA SER A 185 -14.69 13.53 -0.80
C SER A 185 -13.28 13.88 -1.27
N ALA A 186 -12.88 15.15 -1.21
CA ALA A 186 -11.53 15.57 -1.58
C ALA A 186 -10.48 14.95 -0.65
N ALA A 187 -10.72 14.93 0.67
CA ALA A 187 -9.81 14.34 1.64
C ALA A 187 -9.66 12.81 1.44
N ALA A 188 -10.76 12.09 1.19
CA ALA A 188 -10.69 10.68 0.82
C ALA A 188 -9.93 10.48 -0.51
N ALA A 189 -10.15 11.35 -1.50
CA ALA A 189 -9.44 11.30 -2.78
C ALA A 189 -7.92 11.48 -2.62
N TRP A 190 -7.47 12.37 -1.74
CA TRP A 190 -6.06 12.54 -1.42
C TRP A 190 -5.45 11.27 -0.81
N VAL A 191 -6.18 10.61 0.11
CA VAL A 191 -5.72 9.33 0.67
C VAL A 191 -5.57 8.27 -0.44
N PHE A 192 -6.55 8.15 -1.35
CA PHE A 192 -6.44 7.23 -2.48
C PHE A 192 -5.33 7.62 -3.46
N ALA A 193 -5.10 8.91 -3.69
CA ALA A 193 -3.99 9.38 -4.51
C ALA A 193 -2.63 9.02 -3.89
N ILE A 194 -2.46 9.19 -2.57
CA ILE A 194 -1.25 8.73 -1.86
C ILE A 194 -1.01 7.24 -2.12
N MET A 195 -2.05 6.40 -2.01
CA MET A 195 -1.93 4.97 -2.29
C MET A 195 -1.47 4.66 -3.73
N ILE A 196 -1.95 5.43 -4.73
CA ILE A 196 -1.51 5.28 -6.13
C ILE A 196 -0.02 5.62 -6.28
N TYR A 197 0.43 6.74 -5.70
CA TYR A 197 1.82 7.20 -5.82
C TYR A 197 2.81 6.45 -4.91
N SER A 198 2.32 5.75 -3.88
CA SER A 198 3.11 4.84 -3.03
C SER A 198 3.41 3.48 -3.68
N GLY A 199 3.03 3.26 -4.94
CA GLY A 199 3.26 1.99 -5.65
C GLY A 199 2.29 0.88 -5.25
N MET A 200 1.18 1.21 -4.59
CA MET A 200 0.24 0.25 -4.00
C MET A 200 -0.82 -0.29 -4.98
N LEU A 201 -0.51 -0.28 -6.29
CA LEU A 201 -1.48 -0.61 -7.34
C LEU A 201 -2.03 -2.04 -7.23
N GLU A 202 -1.22 -2.99 -6.77
CA GLU A 202 -1.65 -4.38 -6.55
C GLU A 202 -2.77 -4.51 -5.50
N LEU A 203 -2.77 -3.65 -4.47
CA LEU A 203 -3.81 -3.63 -3.44
C LEU A 203 -5.01 -2.75 -3.78
N GLY A 204 -5.03 -2.09 -4.94
CA GLY A 204 -6.13 -1.19 -5.30
C GLY A 204 -7.51 -1.87 -5.24
N LEU A 205 -7.61 -3.11 -5.75
CA LEU A 205 -8.84 -3.90 -5.70
C LEU A 205 -9.20 -4.38 -4.28
N PRO A 206 -8.28 -5.02 -3.50
CA PRO A 206 -8.52 -5.34 -2.10
C PRO A 206 -8.95 -4.13 -1.24
N VAL A 207 -8.32 -2.97 -1.43
CA VAL A 207 -8.69 -1.72 -0.73
C VAL A 207 -10.10 -1.28 -1.10
N GLY A 208 -10.45 -1.27 -2.39
CA GLY A 208 -11.80 -0.95 -2.85
C GLY A 208 -12.86 -1.89 -2.26
N ALA A 209 -12.53 -3.18 -2.14
CA ALA A 209 -13.37 -4.17 -1.49
C ALA A 209 -13.53 -3.85 0.01
N ALA A 210 -12.44 -3.60 0.73
CA ALA A 210 -12.47 -3.25 2.16
C ALA A 210 -13.35 -2.02 2.44
N VAL A 211 -13.20 -0.94 1.65
CA VAL A 211 -14.02 0.28 1.77
C VAL A 211 -15.50 -0.04 1.56
N THR A 212 -15.81 -0.88 0.57
CA THR A 212 -17.18 -1.31 0.28
C THR A 212 -17.77 -2.13 1.41
N LEU A 213 -17.00 -3.05 2.01
CA LEU A 213 -17.43 -3.84 3.17
C LEU A 213 -17.73 -2.97 4.38
N ILE A 214 -16.87 -1.97 4.65
CA ILE A 214 -17.07 -1.04 5.77
C ILE A 214 -18.32 -0.17 5.51
N GLY A 215 -18.50 0.31 4.28
CA GLY A 215 -19.70 1.06 3.88
C GLY A 215 -21.00 0.24 3.97
N ALA A 216 -20.93 -1.06 3.64
CA ALA A 216 -22.05 -1.97 3.81
C ALA A 216 -22.38 -2.20 5.29
N LEU A 217 -21.37 -2.45 6.13
CA LEU A 217 -21.55 -2.56 7.57
C LEU A 217 -22.16 -1.29 8.18
N TYR A 218 -21.71 -0.12 7.74
CA TYR A 218 -22.31 1.16 8.12
C TYR A 218 -23.77 1.27 7.68
N GLY A 219 -24.10 0.79 6.48
CA GLY A 219 -25.47 0.70 5.98
C GLY A 219 -26.37 -0.20 6.83
N ILE A 220 -25.87 -1.35 7.29
CA ILE A 220 -26.56 -2.22 8.25
C ILE A 220 -26.79 -1.48 9.57
N TYR A 221 -25.78 -0.76 10.05
CA TYR A 221 -25.79 -0.08 11.33
C TYR A 221 -26.75 1.12 11.36
N THR A 222 -26.77 1.94 10.30
CA THR A 222 -27.50 3.23 10.27
C THR A 222 -28.72 3.26 9.36
N GLY A 223 -28.84 2.33 8.41
CA GLY A 223 -29.81 2.38 7.32
C GLY A 223 -29.51 3.45 6.25
N LYS A 224 -28.37 4.15 6.32
CA LYS A 224 -28.00 5.25 5.41
C LYS A 224 -26.76 4.88 4.61
N THR A 225 -26.86 4.84 3.29
CA THR A 225 -25.73 4.50 2.40
C THR A 225 -25.59 5.42 1.19
N ARG A 226 -26.60 6.26 0.91
CA ARG A 226 -26.63 7.09 -0.30
C ARG A 226 -25.46 8.08 -0.34
N GLU A 227 -25.23 8.79 0.76
CA GLU A 227 -24.16 9.77 0.86
C GLU A 227 -22.79 9.11 0.73
N PHE A 228 -22.60 7.94 1.35
CA PHE A 228 -21.39 7.13 1.22
C PHE A 228 -21.07 6.83 -0.24
N TRP A 229 -22.01 6.24 -0.99
CA TRP A 229 -21.77 5.85 -2.37
C TRP A 229 -21.45 7.05 -3.26
N GLY A 230 -22.19 8.16 -3.10
CA GLY A 230 -21.89 9.37 -3.87
C GLY A 230 -20.51 9.95 -3.54
N ARG A 231 -20.11 9.96 -2.24
CA ARG A 231 -18.76 10.41 -1.87
C ARG A 231 -17.70 9.44 -2.37
N PHE A 232 -17.96 8.14 -2.33
CA PHE A 232 -17.02 7.12 -2.78
C PHE A 232 -16.73 7.26 -4.28
N VAL A 233 -17.78 7.38 -5.10
CA VAL A 233 -17.64 7.63 -6.55
C VAL A 233 -16.92 8.94 -6.81
N LEU A 234 -17.32 10.04 -6.15
CA LEU A 234 -16.67 11.34 -6.33
C LEU A 234 -15.20 11.31 -5.92
N SER A 235 -14.85 10.65 -4.81
CA SER A 235 -13.47 10.54 -4.34
C SER A 235 -12.61 9.74 -5.30
N TRP A 236 -13.15 8.65 -5.87
CA TRP A 236 -12.45 7.89 -6.90
C TRP A 236 -12.23 8.69 -8.18
N ILE A 237 -13.22 9.45 -8.65
CA ILE A 237 -13.06 10.33 -9.81
C ILE A 237 -11.92 11.32 -9.56
N ILE A 238 -11.91 12.00 -8.41
CA ILE A 238 -10.85 12.96 -8.06
C ILE A 238 -9.49 12.25 -7.93
N ALA A 239 -9.42 11.08 -7.29
CA ALA A 239 -8.18 10.33 -7.14
C ALA A 239 -7.62 9.87 -8.50
N LEU A 240 -8.49 9.45 -9.43
CA LEU A 240 -8.10 9.09 -10.79
C LEU A 240 -7.61 10.31 -11.57
N ILE A 241 -8.20 11.49 -11.37
CA ILE A 241 -7.69 12.75 -11.95
C ILE A 241 -6.28 13.04 -11.41
N LEU A 242 -6.10 13.01 -10.08
CA LEU A 242 -4.80 13.24 -9.43
C LEU A 242 -3.73 12.21 -9.84
N GLY A 243 -4.14 10.95 -10.05
CA GLY A 243 -3.27 9.85 -10.44
C GLY A 243 -3.16 9.61 -11.95
N ALA A 244 -3.86 10.37 -12.80
CA ALA A 244 -3.99 10.07 -14.24
C ALA A 244 -2.64 9.94 -14.94
N ALA A 245 -1.72 10.89 -14.71
CA ALA A 245 -0.38 10.89 -15.29
C ALA A 245 0.39 9.62 -14.92
N ARG A 246 0.40 9.28 -13.63
CA ARG A 246 1.09 8.11 -13.09
C ARG A 246 0.48 6.80 -13.60
N LEU A 247 -0.84 6.67 -13.50
CA LEU A 247 -1.56 5.47 -13.96
C LEU A 247 -1.38 5.26 -15.46
N SER A 248 -1.46 6.30 -16.27
CA SER A 248 -1.24 6.21 -17.73
C SER A 248 0.17 5.72 -18.05
N ALA A 249 1.20 6.28 -17.40
CA ALA A 249 2.59 5.86 -17.62
C ALA A 249 2.83 4.42 -17.15
N THR A 250 2.25 4.03 -16.01
CA THR A 250 2.37 2.67 -15.49
C THR A 250 1.66 1.63 -16.35
N LEU A 251 0.43 1.92 -16.79
CA LEU A 251 -0.29 1.03 -17.69
C LEU A 251 0.42 0.89 -19.04
N ALA A 252 1.05 1.96 -19.54
CA ALA A 252 1.84 1.91 -20.78
C ALA A 252 3.04 0.96 -20.65
N PHE A 253 3.77 1.02 -19.54
CA PHE A 253 4.90 0.14 -19.29
C PHE A 253 4.47 -1.31 -19.03
N MET A 254 3.45 -1.53 -18.19
CA MET A 254 2.89 -2.86 -17.92
C MET A 254 2.31 -3.54 -19.17
N ALA A 255 1.80 -2.77 -20.12
CA ALA A 255 1.28 -3.31 -21.38
C ALA A 255 2.37 -4.01 -22.21
N GLN A 256 3.64 -3.61 -22.08
CA GLN A 256 4.77 -4.24 -22.76
C GLN A 256 5.19 -5.56 -22.10
N PHE A 257 4.95 -5.70 -20.79
CA PHE A 257 5.42 -6.83 -19.98
C PHE A 257 4.27 -7.48 -19.20
N GLN A 258 3.29 -8.02 -19.93
CA GLN A 258 2.14 -8.69 -19.31
C GLN A 258 2.58 -9.98 -18.59
N ARG A 259 2.10 -10.14 -17.36
CA ARG A 259 2.40 -11.29 -16.48
C ARG A 259 1.27 -12.33 -16.45
N ASP A 260 0.67 -12.62 -17.60
CA ASP A 260 -0.46 -13.55 -17.71
C ASP A 260 -0.06 -15.04 -17.83
N TYR A 261 1.24 -15.33 -17.85
CA TYR A 261 1.80 -16.69 -17.97
C TYR A 261 2.02 -17.42 -16.63
N TYR A 262 1.70 -16.79 -15.49
CA TYR A 262 1.75 -17.46 -14.19
C TYR A 262 0.48 -18.28 -13.97
N ASP A 263 0.62 -19.54 -13.58
CA ASP A 263 -0.51 -20.31 -13.08
C ASP A 263 -0.96 -19.76 -11.72
N LEU A 264 -2.26 -19.89 -11.43
CA LEU A 264 -2.76 -19.55 -10.11
C LEU A 264 -2.33 -20.62 -9.09
N PRO A 265 -2.09 -20.23 -7.82
CA PRO A 265 -1.61 -21.18 -6.83
C PRO A 265 -2.62 -22.31 -6.59
N ALA A 266 -2.11 -23.52 -6.43
CA ALA A 266 -2.87 -24.72 -6.09
C ALA A 266 -2.31 -25.30 -4.78
N GLY A 267 -3.13 -25.89 -3.90
CA GLY A 267 -2.56 -26.58 -2.73
C GLY A 267 -3.48 -27.07 -1.62
N ILE A 268 -4.65 -26.47 -1.42
CA ILE A 268 -5.62 -26.87 -0.37
C ILE A 268 -6.91 -27.35 -1.01
N ALA A 269 -7.08 -28.68 -1.05
CA ALA A 269 -8.20 -29.33 -1.71
C ALA A 269 -9.57 -29.14 -1.01
N SER A 270 -9.61 -28.66 0.24
CA SER A 270 -10.85 -28.56 1.03
C SER A 270 -11.24 -27.12 1.34
N PRO A 271 -12.41 -26.63 0.88
CA PRO A 271 -12.90 -25.29 1.18
C PRO A 271 -12.99 -24.99 2.69
N LEU A 272 -13.36 -25.99 3.50
CA LEU A 272 -13.41 -25.86 4.96
C LEU A 272 -12.02 -25.62 5.58
N LYS A 273 -10.98 -26.29 5.06
CA LYS A 273 -9.59 -26.04 5.49
C LYS A 273 -9.12 -24.64 5.11
N VAL A 274 -9.58 -24.09 3.99
CA VAL A 274 -9.26 -22.71 3.60
C VAL A 274 -9.99 -21.69 4.48
N VAL A 275 -11.28 -21.91 4.79
CA VAL A 275 -12.00 -21.07 5.76
C VAL A 275 -11.31 -21.10 7.12
N TRP A 276 -10.91 -22.30 7.58
CA TRP A 276 -10.14 -22.45 8.81
C TRP A 276 -8.80 -21.72 8.77
N LEU A 277 -8.07 -21.81 7.66
CA LEU A 277 -6.84 -21.04 7.45
C LEU A 277 -7.08 -19.53 7.53
N ILE A 278 -8.14 -19.01 6.90
CA ILE A 278 -8.52 -17.59 6.98
C ILE A 278 -8.77 -17.16 8.43
N VAL A 279 -9.46 -17.99 9.23
CA VAL A 279 -9.68 -17.73 10.66
C VAL A 279 -8.35 -17.72 11.42
N GLN A 280 -7.47 -18.70 11.15
CA GLN A 280 -6.15 -18.78 11.79
C GLN A 280 -5.28 -17.56 11.49
N ILE A 281 -5.15 -17.18 10.21
CA ILE A 281 -4.31 -16.04 9.81
C ILE A 281 -4.85 -14.70 10.28
N LEU A 282 -6.17 -14.57 10.48
CA LEU A 282 -6.80 -13.34 10.96
C LEU A 282 -6.77 -13.19 12.47
N TYR A 283 -6.87 -14.26 13.27
CA TYR A 283 -7.05 -14.11 14.73
C TYR A 283 -5.99 -14.80 15.57
N VAL A 284 -5.31 -15.79 15.00
CA VAL A 284 -4.30 -16.57 15.72
C VAL A 284 -3.01 -16.47 14.92
N TRP A 285 -2.53 -17.61 14.46
CA TRP A 285 -1.25 -17.83 13.82
C TRP A 285 -1.48 -18.95 12.79
N PRO A 286 -0.92 -18.85 11.58
CA PRO A 286 -1.06 -19.92 10.60
C PRO A 286 -0.39 -21.20 11.07
N GLU A 287 -1.06 -22.34 10.88
CA GLU A 287 -0.43 -23.64 11.06
C GLU A 287 0.63 -23.86 9.96
N LYS A 288 1.87 -24.16 10.34
CA LYS A 288 3.00 -24.30 9.40
C LYS A 288 2.72 -25.28 8.26
N MET A 289 2.06 -26.40 8.53
CA MET A 289 1.71 -27.41 7.53
C MET A 289 0.72 -26.93 6.46
N LEU A 290 -0.22 -26.04 6.83
CA LEU A 290 -1.16 -25.43 5.87
C LEU A 290 -0.47 -24.39 4.99
N MET A 291 0.58 -23.72 5.51
CA MET A 291 1.38 -22.74 4.74
C MET A 291 2.23 -23.40 3.65
N TYR A 292 2.88 -24.52 3.93
CA TYR A 292 3.74 -25.22 2.95
C TYR A 292 2.94 -25.93 1.83
N GLY A 293 1.63 -26.10 2.01
CA GLY A 293 0.74 -26.68 1.00
C GLY A 293 0.50 -25.76 -0.20
N ALA A 294 0.40 -24.45 0.02
CA ALA A 294 0.10 -23.48 -1.05
C ALA A 294 1.38 -23.04 -1.79
N HIS A 295 1.36 -23.24 -3.10
CA HIS A 295 2.46 -22.99 -4.01
C HIS A 295 1.94 -22.52 -5.36
N PHE A 296 2.75 -21.80 -6.13
CA PHE A 296 2.46 -21.51 -7.52
C PHE A 296 3.51 -22.16 -8.42
N MET A 297 3.11 -22.43 -9.67
CA MET A 297 3.96 -23.09 -10.64
C MET A 297 4.46 -22.09 -11.69
N ILE A 298 5.72 -22.26 -12.10
CA ILE A 298 6.27 -21.66 -13.33
C ILE A 298 6.83 -22.80 -14.16
N GLY A 299 6.09 -23.22 -15.20
CA GLY A 299 6.41 -24.45 -15.91
C GLY A 299 6.41 -25.65 -14.95
N SER A 300 7.53 -26.36 -14.85
CA SER A 300 7.70 -27.49 -13.92
C SER A 300 8.20 -27.11 -12.52
N LYS A 301 8.50 -25.83 -12.24
CA LYS A 301 9.06 -25.39 -10.95
C LYS A 301 7.97 -24.97 -9.97
N LYS A 302 8.06 -25.51 -8.74
CA LYS A 302 7.19 -25.19 -7.61
C LYS A 302 7.79 -24.07 -6.76
N LEU A 303 7.07 -22.98 -6.57
CA LEU A 303 7.45 -21.85 -5.71
C LEU A 303 6.52 -21.76 -4.50
N VAL A 304 7.11 -21.69 -3.31
CA VAL A 304 6.40 -21.61 -2.03
C VAL A 304 6.46 -20.17 -1.51
N TYR A 305 5.35 -19.68 -0.99
CA TYR A 305 5.26 -18.34 -0.41
C TYR A 305 5.95 -18.28 0.97
N GLY A 306 6.63 -17.17 1.24
CA GLY A 306 7.19 -16.88 2.56
C GLY A 306 6.11 -16.70 3.64
N VAL A 307 6.49 -16.84 4.91
CA VAL A 307 5.57 -16.76 6.06
C VAL A 307 4.77 -15.45 6.10
N HIS A 308 5.40 -14.34 5.72
CA HIS A 308 4.79 -13.00 5.66
C HIS A 308 3.56 -12.90 4.74
N TYR A 309 3.42 -13.79 3.76
CA TYR A 309 2.22 -13.85 2.93
C TYR A 309 0.98 -14.31 3.70
N TYR A 310 1.15 -14.97 4.85
CA TYR A 310 0.08 -15.55 5.69
C TYR A 310 -0.17 -14.77 6.98
N GLU A 311 0.54 -13.68 7.22
CA GLU A 311 0.38 -12.91 8.45
C GLU A 311 -0.62 -11.76 8.23
N TYR A 312 -1.83 -11.93 8.78
CA TYR A 312 -2.90 -10.93 8.78
C TYR A 312 -3.47 -10.69 10.18
N SER A 313 -2.83 -11.25 11.20
CA SER A 313 -3.45 -11.41 12.52
C SER A 313 -3.82 -10.07 13.14
N VAL A 314 -5.05 -9.99 13.64
CA VAL A 314 -5.59 -8.89 14.45
C VAL A 314 -5.79 -9.34 15.90
N THR A 315 -5.11 -10.42 16.30
CA THR A 315 -5.19 -11.10 17.61
C THR A 315 -6.50 -11.85 17.85
N ILE A 316 -6.57 -12.63 18.93
CA ILE A 316 -7.76 -13.40 19.32
C ILE A 316 -8.87 -12.50 19.89
N VAL A 317 -8.53 -11.27 20.27
CA VAL A 317 -9.42 -10.35 20.98
C VAL A 317 -10.76 -10.13 20.28
N PRO A 318 -10.84 -9.86 18.95
CA PRO A 318 -12.12 -9.71 18.30
C PRO A 318 -13.01 -10.96 18.41
N LEU A 319 -12.45 -12.18 18.39
CA LEU A 319 -13.22 -13.41 18.62
C LEU A 319 -13.74 -13.49 20.05
N LEU A 320 -12.93 -13.11 21.05
CA LEU A 320 -13.37 -13.07 22.44
C LEU A 320 -14.52 -12.08 22.67
N LEU A 321 -14.51 -10.94 21.97
CA LEU A 321 -15.60 -9.96 22.00
C LEU A 321 -16.87 -10.50 21.32
N LEU A 322 -16.75 -11.34 20.30
CA LEU A 322 -17.90 -11.95 19.62
C LEU A 322 -18.67 -12.92 20.52
N ILE A 323 -18.05 -13.59 21.49
CA ILE A 323 -18.72 -14.57 22.36
C ILE A 323 -19.89 -13.95 23.13
N PRO A 324 -19.69 -12.94 24.00
CA PRO A 324 -20.79 -12.32 24.74
C PRO A 324 -21.73 -11.52 23.82
N ALA A 325 -21.22 -10.90 22.76
CA ALA A 325 -22.04 -10.17 21.79
C ALA A 325 -22.99 -11.12 21.03
N GLY A 326 -22.49 -12.28 20.61
CA GLY A 326 -23.23 -13.33 19.92
C GLY A 326 -24.27 -13.98 20.82
N TRP A 327 -23.95 -14.22 22.09
CA TRP A 327 -24.92 -14.72 23.06
C TRP A 327 -26.10 -13.76 23.26
N VAL A 328 -25.83 -12.46 23.41
CA VAL A 328 -26.91 -11.46 23.50
C VAL A 328 -27.72 -11.37 22.22
N LEU A 329 -27.05 -11.41 21.05
CA LEU A 329 -27.74 -11.43 19.77
C LEU A 329 -28.66 -12.64 19.62
N ALA A 330 -28.18 -13.85 19.95
CA ALA A 330 -28.95 -15.08 19.91
C ALA A 330 -30.15 -15.05 20.88
N ARG A 331 -29.93 -14.54 22.10
CA ARG A 331 -31.00 -14.33 23.09
C ARG A 331 -32.06 -13.36 22.59
N ASP A 332 -31.65 -12.22 22.04
CA ASP A 332 -32.57 -11.19 21.55
C ASP A 332 -33.35 -11.67 20.30
N LEU A 333 -32.73 -12.49 19.45
CA LEU A 333 -33.40 -13.21 18.35
C LEU A 333 -34.44 -14.20 18.89
N ALA A 334 -34.05 -15.05 19.84
CA ALA A 334 -34.95 -16.04 20.44
C ALA A 334 -36.15 -15.39 21.17
N GLN A 335 -35.95 -14.21 21.73
CA GLN A 335 -37.00 -13.42 22.38
C GLN A 335 -37.84 -12.59 21.40
N GLY A 336 -37.62 -12.70 20.09
CA GLY A 336 -38.34 -11.92 19.07
C GLY A 336 -38.12 -10.41 19.18
N LYS A 337 -37.13 -9.95 19.95
CA LYS A 337 -36.83 -8.52 20.14
C LYS A 337 -36.27 -7.88 18.87
N ILE A 338 -35.71 -8.71 17.98
CA ILE A 338 -35.25 -8.29 16.66
C ILE A 338 -36.41 -8.47 15.67
N HIS A 339 -37.17 -7.39 15.47
CA HIS A 339 -38.25 -7.37 14.48
C HIS A 339 -37.72 -7.02 13.09
N GLY A 340 -38.12 -7.82 12.09
CA GLY A 340 -38.11 -7.46 10.68
C GLY A 340 -36.78 -7.67 9.95
N ALA A 341 -36.77 -8.62 9.02
CA ALA A 341 -35.92 -8.55 7.84
C ALA A 341 -36.34 -7.27 7.08
N ARG A 342 -35.70 -6.13 7.37
CA ARG A 342 -35.81 -4.94 6.52
C ARG A 342 -35.50 -5.40 5.09
N LYS A 343 -36.32 -5.00 4.11
CA LYS A 343 -35.99 -5.18 2.69
C LYS A 343 -34.51 -4.82 2.52
N LEU A 344 -33.71 -5.80 2.10
CA LEU A 344 -32.27 -5.63 1.98
C LEU A 344 -32.05 -4.46 1.03
N SER A 345 -31.48 -3.35 1.53
CA SER A 345 -31.18 -2.22 0.65
C SER A 345 -30.24 -2.71 -0.46
N VAL A 346 -30.35 -2.15 -1.67
CA VAL A 346 -29.45 -2.49 -2.78
C VAL A 346 -27.97 -2.37 -2.36
N ALA A 347 -27.64 -1.39 -1.51
CA ALA A 347 -26.31 -1.23 -0.95
C ALA A 347 -25.85 -2.40 -0.07
N LEU A 348 -26.77 -3.03 0.67
CA LEU A 348 -26.48 -4.20 1.49
C LEU A 348 -26.30 -5.45 0.62
N ASN A 349 -27.09 -5.61 -0.45
CA ASN A 349 -26.85 -6.66 -1.45
C ASN A 349 -25.46 -6.53 -2.07
N ILE A 350 -25.05 -5.31 -2.47
CA ILE A 350 -23.71 -5.04 -3.01
C ILE A 350 -22.63 -5.39 -1.98
N GLY A 351 -22.80 -4.99 -0.72
CA GLY A 351 -21.87 -5.31 0.36
C GLY A 351 -21.69 -6.82 0.59
N VAL A 352 -22.79 -7.57 0.61
CA VAL A 352 -22.77 -9.04 0.74
C VAL A 352 -22.09 -9.67 -0.48
N ILE A 353 -22.39 -9.20 -1.69
CA ILE A 353 -21.72 -9.67 -2.91
C ILE A 353 -20.22 -9.41 -2.83
N VAL A 354 -19.80 -8.21 -2.42
CA VAL A 354 -18.36 -7.89 -2.25
C VAL A 354 -17.72 -8.70 -1.13
N PHE A 355 -18.45 -9.03 -0.05
CA PHE A 355 -17.96 -9.91 0.99
C PHE A 355 -17.73 -11.31 0.45
N ILE A 356 -18.71 -11.85 -0.26
CA ILE A 356 -18.62 -13.15 -0.91
C ILE A 356 -17.48 -13.14 -1.93
N ILE A 357 -17.34 -12.10 -2.75
CA ILE A 357 -16.22 -11.97 -3.71
C ILE A 357 -14.90 -11.90 -2.95
N SER A 358 -14.75 -11.05 -1.93
CA SER A 358 -13.49 -10.93 -1.18
C SER A 358 -13.12 -12.24 -0.49
N LEU A 359 -14.11 -12.93 0.06
CA LEU A 359 -13.96 -14.25 0.65
C LEU A 359 -13.57 -15.25 -0.42
N ILE A 360 -14.29 -15.32 -1.55
CA ILE A 360 -13.96 -16.16 -2.69
C ILE A 360 -12.53 -15.86 -3.15
N MET A 361 -12.18 -14.63 -3.52
CA MET A 361 -10.81 -14.21 -3.87
C MET A 361 -9.76 -14.66 -2.85
N SER A 362 -10.04 -14.52 -1.55
CA SER A 362 -9.17 -15.02 -0.49
C SER A 362 -9.09 -16.56 -0.45
N LEU A 363 -10.21 -17.26 -0.71
CA LEU A 363 -10.30 -18.71 -0.79
C LEU A 363 -9.59 -19.27 -2.04
N LEU A 364 -9.56 -18.49 -3.13
CA LEU A 364 -8.97 -18.84 -4.43
C LEU A 364 -7.45 -18.83 -4.45
N TYR A 365 -6.83 -18.29 -3.39
CA TYR A 365 -5.41 -18.45 -3.16
C TYR A 365 -5.01 -19.91 -2.89
N SER A 366 -5.94 -20.74 -2.41
CA SER A 366 -5.60 -22.07 -1.90
C SER A 366 -6.40 -23.20 -2.54
N PHE A 367 -7.50 -22.92 -3.24
CA PHE A 367 -8.34 -23.98 -3.79
C PHE A 367 -7.84 -24.49 -5.15
N ASP A 368 -7.46 -25.76 -5.21
CA ASP A 368 -6.97 -26.41 -6.42
C ASP A 368 -8.12 -26.71 -7.40
N ASN A 369 -8.41 -25.78 -8.32
CA ASN A 369 -9.43 -25.94 -9.35
C ASN A 369 -9.00 -25.36 -10.72
N PRO A 370 -8.66 -26.20 -11.70
CA PRO A 370 -8.21 -25.76 -13.02
C PRO A 370 -9.25 -25.00 -13.86
N MET A 371 -10.55 -25.29 -13.69
CA MET A 371 -11.61 -24.56 -14.43
C MET A 371 -11.69 -23.12 -13.95
N PHE A 372 -11.65 -22.96 -12.63
CA PHE A 372 -11.68 -21.65 -12.01
C PHE A 372 -10.42 -20.83 -12.34
N GLY A 373 -9.24 -21.46 -12.33
CA GLY A 373 -8.00 -20.81 -12.73
C GLY A 373 -8.07 -20.17 -14.12
N ARG A 374 -8.66 -20.89 -15.09
CA ARG A 374 -8.90 -20.39 -16.45
C ARG A 374 -9.85 -19.20 -16.51
N VAL A 375 -10.92 -19.20 -15.70
CA VAL A 375 -11.86 -18.07 -15.63
C VAL A 375 -11.16 -16.83 -15.10
N MET A 376 -10.37 -16.93 -14.04
CA MET A 376 -9.67 -15.76 -13.50
C MET A 376 -8.62 -15.21 -14.46
N LYS A 377 -7.92 -16.09 -15.18
CA LYS A 377 -6.93 -15.69 -16.19
C LYS A 377 -7.55 -15.12 -17.47
N SER A 378 -8.87 -15.18 -17.64
CA SER A 378 -9.57 -14.48 -18.73
C SER A 378 -10.01 -13.05 -18.38
N ILE A 379 -10.08 -12.71 -17.08
CA ILE A 379 -10.53 -11.40 -16.63
C ILE A 379 -9.39 -10.36 -16.78
N PRO A 380 -9.61 -9.24 -17.48
CA PRO A 380 -8.65 -8.14 -17.56
C PRO A 380 -8.22 -7.66 -16.17
N ILE A 381 -6.97 -7.24 -16.01
CA ILE A 381 -6.32 -6.85 -14.72
C ILE A 381 -6.03 -8.05 -13.81
N ILE A 382 -6.99 -8.94 -13.60
CA ILE A 382 -6.83 -10.13 -12.73
C ILE A 382 -5.85 -11.13 -13.34
N LYS A 383 -5.81 -11.26 -14.68
CA LYS A 383 -4.96 -12.25 -15.34
C LYS A 383 -3.46 -12.15 -14.99
N SER A 384 -3.00 -10.98 -14.58
CA SER A 384 -1.60 -10.72 -14.19
C SER A 384 -1.29 -11.00 -12.72
N TYR A 385 -2.29 -11.31 -11.88
CA TYR A 385 -2.07 -11.70 -10.49
C TYR A 385 -1.39 -13.07 -10.43
N THR A 386 -0.38 -13.19 -9.56
CA THR A 386 0.33 -14.44 -9.27
C THR A 386 -0.26 -15.18 -8.07
N ASN A 387 -0.96 -14.45 -7.19
CA ASN A 387 -1.75 -14.99 -6.09
C ASN A 387 -2.86 -14.02 -5.69
N PHE A 388 -3.78 -14.51 -4.86
CA PHE A 388 -4.85 -13.71 -4.28
C PHE A 388 -4.75 -13.56 -2.76
N VAL A 389 -3.63 -13.93 -2.14
CA VAL A 389 -3.53 -13.92 -0.66
C VAL A 389 -3.74 -12.52 -0.11
N CYS A 390 -3.28 -11.49 -0.82
CA CYS A 390 -3.46 -10.09 -0.47
C CYS A 390 -4.93 -9.66 -0.39
N TRP A 391 -5.90 -10.43 -0.91
CA TRP A 391 -7.33 -10.16 -0.75
C TRP A 391 -7.83 -10.37 0.69
N VAL A 392 -7.11 -11.16 1.50
CA VAL A 392 -7.38 -11.28 2.94
C VAL A 392 -7.23 -9.93 3.65
N SER A 393 -6.40 -9.01 3.11
CA SER A 393 -6.28 -7.65 3.66
C SER A 393 -7.61 -6.91 3.68
N ALA A 394 -8.53 -7.20 2.73
CA ALA A 394 -9.86 -6.58 2.73
C ALA A 394 -10.70 -6.97 3.96
N LEU A 395 -10.41 -8.12 4.57
CA LEU A 395 -11.09 -8.65 5.74
C LEU A 395 -10.52 -8.11 7.06
N VAL A 396 -9.25 -7.69 7.10
CA VAL A 396 -8.57 -7.19 8.30
C VAL A 396 -9.36 -6.10 9.04
N PRO A 397 -9.81 -4.99 8.41
CA PRO A 397 -10.57 -3.98 9.13
C PRO A 397 -11.93 -4.49 9.61
N ILE A 398 -12.58 -5.38 8.84
CA ILE A 398 -13.90 -5.94 9.19
C ILE A 398 -13.80 -6.93 10.36
N ALA A 399 -12.73 -7.73 10.39
CA ALA A 399 -12.42 -8.67 11.46
C ALA A 399 -12.29 -7.97 12.83
N ILE A 400 -11.92 -6.69 12.84
CA ILE A 400 -11.88 -5.86 14.07
C ILE A 400 -13.20 -5.10 14.26
N LEU A 401 -13.67 -4.42 13.22
CA LEU A 401 -14.77 -3.47 13.28
C LEU A 401 -16.10 -4.13 13.65
N ALA A 402 -16.45 -5.26 13.01
CA ALA A 402 -17.72 -5.92 13.24
C ALA A 402 -17.86 -6.44 14.68
N PRO A 403 -16.88 -7.16 15.26
CA PRO A 403 -16.92 -7.56 16.67
C PRO A 403 -17.06 -6.40 17.65
N ILE A 404 -16.32 -5.31 17.43
CA ILE A 404 -16.39 -4.12 18.31
C ILE A 404 -17.77 -3.48 18.28
N VAL A 405 -18.33 -3.28 17.07
CA VAL A 405 -19.66 -2.68 16.91
C VAL A 405 -20.74 -3.57 17.51
N LEU A 406 -20.63 -4.89 17.37
CA LEU A 406 -21.55 -5.85 17.99
C LEU A 406 -21.42 -5.83 19.53
N PHE A 407 -20.20 -5.89 20.06
CA PHE A 407 -19.96 -5.85 21.51
C PHE A 407 -20.43 -4.54 22.15
N HIS A 408 -20.31 -3.42 21.44
CA HIS A 408 -20.84 -2.13 21.90
C HIS A 408 -22.35 -2.17 22.21
N ARG A 409 -23.13 -3.06 21.56
CA ARG A 409 -24.57 -3.23 21.83
C ARG A 409 -24.88 -3.80 23.21
N LEU A 410 -23.91 -4.38 23.91
CA LEU A 410 -24.06 -4.83 25.29
C LEU A 410 -24.26 -3.67 26.27
N ARG A 411 -24.01 -2.42 25.85
CA ARG A 411 -24.20 -1.18 26.64
C ARG A 411 -23.45 -1.19 27.98
N LEU A 412 -22.33 -1.91 28.04
CA LEU A 412 -21.39 -1.80 29.16
C LEU A 412 -20.85 -0.36 29.25
N ALA A 413 -20.72 0.17 30.46
CA ALA A 413 -20.33 1.55 30.71
C ALA A 413 -19.46 1.67 31.98
N GLY A 414 -18.89 2.86 32.18
CA GLY A 414 -18.09 3.17 33.36
C GLY A 414 -16.82 2.32 33.49
N VAL A 415 -16.42 2.02 34.73
CA VAL A 415 -15.16 1.34 35.06
C VAL A 415 -15.07 -0.06 34.44
N ALA A 416 -16.18 -0.80 34.40
CA ALA A 416 -16.20 -2.16 33.84
C ALA A 416 -15.76 -2.19 32.36
N LEU A 417 -16.19 -1.20 31.57
CA LEU A 417 -15.82 -1.11 30.16
C LEU A 417 -14.33 -0.76 29.96
N TRP A 418 -13.77 0.09 30.81
CA TRP A 418 -12.34 0.39 30.81
C TRP A 418 -11.51 -0.84 31.24
N ALA A 419 -12.00 -1.62 32.21
CA ALA A 419 -11.38 -2.88 32.61
C ALA A 419 -11.39 -3.91 31.46
N VAL A 420 -12.51 -4.05 30.73
CA VAL A 420 -12.58 -4.89 29.53
C VAL A 420 -11.54 -4.45 28.49
N MET A 421 -11.46 -3.15 28.20
CA MET A 421 -10.45 -2.61 27.28
C MET A 421 -9.03 -2.97 27.74
N ALA A 422 -8.71 -2.74 29.01
CA ALA A 422 -7.38 -3.03 29.57
C ALA A 422 -7.04 -4.53 29.45
N VAL A 423 -7.95 -5.41 29.85
CA VAL A 423 -7.77 -6.88 29.73
C VAL A 423 -7.57 -7.29 28.27
N CYS A 424 -8.40 -6.78 27.35
CA CYS A 424 -8.26 -7.07 25.93
C CYS A 424 -6.92 -6.58 25.35
N LEU A 425 -6.47 -5.38 25.71
CA LEU A 425 -5.17 -4.86 25.29
C LEU A 425 -4.03 -5.70 25.86
N THR A 426 -4.11 -6.16 27.11
CA THR A 426 -3.12 -7.05 27.71
C THR A 426 -3.07 -8.40 26.97
N ILE A 427 -4.22 -8.99 26.63
CA ILE A 427 -4.27 -10.24 25.84
C ILE A 427 -3.66 -10.03 24.45
N ALA A 428 -4.02 -8.94 23.76
CA ALA A 428 -3.44 -8.61 22.46
C ALA A 428 -1.92 -8.42 22.56
N ALA A 429 -1.45 -7.63 23.52
CA ALA A 429 -0.03 -7.38 23.74
C ALA A 429 0.72 -8.68 24.08
N ALA A 430 0.17 -9.55 24.91
CA ALA A 430 0.77 -10.84 25.22
C ALA A 430 0.86 -11.76 24.00
N GLN A 431 -0.20 -11.82 23.16
CA GLN A 431 -0.17 -12.60 21.92
C GLN A 431 0.86 -12.05 20.92
N ILE A 432 0.93 -10.72 20.77
CA ILE A 432 1.91 -10.05 19.91
C ILE A 432 3.32 -10.29 20.43
N TRP A 433 3.55 -10.17 21.75
CA TRP A 433 4.85 -10.40 22.37
C TRP A 433 5.31 -11.86 22.22
N ALA A 434 4.41 -12.80 22.43
CA ALA A 434 4.69 -14.22 22.28
C ALA A 434 4.95 -14.63 20.81
N TYR A 435 4.65 -13.77 19.83
CA TYR A 435 4.83 -14.06 18.41
C TYR A 435 6.28 -14.39 18.04
N ASP A 436 6.51 -15.62 17.55
CA ASP A 436 7.82 -16.07 17.09
C ASP A 436 8.18 -15.37 15.78
N ARG A 437 9.13 -14.43 15.88
CA ARG A 437 9.65 -13.64 14.75
C ARG A 437 11.05 -14.06 14.35
N ASN A 438 11.55 -15.20 14.83
CA ASN A 438 12.95 -15.58 14.60
C ASN A 438 13.28 -15.71 13.11
N SER A 439 12.32 -16.13 12.27
CA SER A 439 12.47 -16.17 10.81
C SER A 439 12.77 -14.80 10.16
N TYR A 440 12.47 -13.70 10.86
CA TYR A 440 12.79 -12.34 10.43
C TYR A 440 14.18 -11.87 10.88
N ASN A 441 14.78 -12.54 11.87
CA ASN A 441 16.19 -12.30 12.21
C ASN A 441 17.13 -12.90 11.16
N ASP A 442 16.74 -13.98 10.48
CA ASP A 442 17.53 -14.61 9.40
C ASP A 442 17.58 -13.79 8.09
N GLN A 443 16.94 -12.62 8.06
CA GLN A 443 17.03 -11.70 6.92
C GLN A 443 18.45 -11.11 6.84
N HIS A 444 18.99 -10.99 5.61
CA HIS A 444 20.43 -10.84 5.39
C HIS A 444 20.82 -9.62 4.54
N TYR A 445 19.89 -8.72 4.20
CA TYR A 445 20.26 -7.56 3.38
C TYR A 445 21.17 -6.61 4.18
N ASN A 446 22.34 -6.33 3.60
CA ASN A 446 23.34 -5.40 4.11
C ASN A 446 23.18 -4.04 3.43
N PHE A 447 22.74 -3.04 4.20
CA PHE A 447 22.48 -1.68 3.70
C PHE A 447 23.66 -0.71 3.89
N ASP A 448 24.78 -1.14 4.49
CA ASP A 448 25.90 -0.24 4.86
C ASP A 448 26.40 0.55 3.64
N LYS A 449 26.50 -0.12 2.48
CA LYS A 449 26.93 0.49 1.23
C LYS A 449 25.96 1.56 0.73
N ILE A 450 24.65 1.38 0.94
CA ILE A 450 23.61 2.33 0.57
C ILE A 450 23.72 3.60 1.42
N ILE A 451 23.86 3.47 2.75
CA ILE A 451 24.03 4.62 3.64
C ILE A 451 25.32 5.37 3.30
N ALA A 452 26.43 4.65 3.13
CA ALA A 452 27.70 5.28 2.77
C ALA A 452 27.62 6.04 1.43
N ALA A 453 26.87 5.52 0.46
CA ALA A 453 26.67 6.19 -0.83
C ALA A 453 25.76 7.43 -0.71
N TYR A 454 24.70 7.33 0.08
CA TYR A 454 23.85 8.47 0.44
C TYR A 454 24.68 9.61 1.05
N ASP A 455 25.51 9.30 2.04
CA ASP A 455 26.34 10.29 2.73
C ASP A 455 27.38 10.94 1.80
N ARG A 456 28.00 10.16 0.89
CA ARG A 456 28.93 10.69 -0.13
C ARG A 456 28.26 11.70 -1.06
N VAL A 457 27.04 11.44 -1.52
CA VAL A 457 26.31 12.37 -2.39
C VAL A 457 25.79 13.57 -1.59
N LYS A 458 25.24 13.34 -0.39
CA LYS A 458 24.74 14.40 0.49
C LYS A 458 25.80 15.41 0.90
N SER A 459 27.04 14.95 1.11
CA SER A 459 28.20 15.79 1.42
C SER A 459 28.81 16.50 0.20
N GLY A 460 28.33 16.23 -1.02
CA GLY A 460 28.90 16.77 -2.25
C GLY A 460 30.24 16.14 -2.67
N ASN A 461 30.64 15.05 -2.01
CA ASN A 461 31.92 14.38 -2.25
C ASN A 461 31.95 13.53 -3.53
N THR A 462 30.79 13.22 -4.12
CA THR A 462 30.71 12.38 -5.33
C THR A 462 29.47 12.71 -6.16
N ASN A 463 29.63 12.77 -7.49
CA ASN A 463 28.50 12.83 -8.42
C ASN A 463 27.89 11.42 -8.61
N PRO A 464 26.55 11.25 -8.50
CA PRO A 464 25.89 9.96 -8.65
C PRO A 464 25.86 9.35 -10.09
N SER A 465 26.68 9.80 -11.04
CA SER A 465 26.65 9.28 -12.41
C SER A 465 26.81 7.75 -12.49
N ILE A 466 26.18 7.14 -13.48
CA ILE A 466 26.41 5.74 -13.86
C ILE A 466 27.44 5.71 -14.99
N ASP A 467 28.58 5.07 -14.72
CA ASP A 467 29.73 5.05 -15.61
C ASP A 467 29.90 3.67 -16.28
N ARG A 468 29.41 2.59 -15.66
CA ARG A 468 29.62 1.22 -16.14
C ARG A 468 28.42 0.31 -15.92
N ILE A 469 28.39 -0.79 -16.67
CA ILE A 469 27.52 -1.93 -16.47
C ILE A 469 28.31 -3.05 -15.80
N VAL A 470 27.75 -3.67 -14.77
CA VAL A 470 28.39 -4.75 -14.01
C VAL A 470 27.55 -6.02 -14.05
N ASP A 471 28.23 -7.16 -13.99
CA ASP A 471 27.58 -8.42 -13.66
C ASP A 471 27.55 -8.58 -12.15
N GLN A 472 26.45 -8.16 -11.55
CA GLN A 472 26.21 -8.35 -10.13
C GLN A 472 25.61 -9.73 -9.94
N SER A 473 26.46 -10.76 -9.96
CA SER A 473 26.03 -12.13 -9.67
C SER A 473 25.49 -12.22 -8.24
N ALA A 474 24.43 -12.99 -8.00
CA ALA A 474 23.89 -13.18 -6.65
C ALA A 474 24.80 -13.98 -5.70
N ALA A 475 26.05 -14.27 -6.07
CA ALA A 475 27.01 -14.89 -5.17
C ALA A 475 27.25 -14.02 -3.91
N ASP A 476 27.14 -12.69 -4.03
CA ASP A 476 27.28 -11.76 -2.89
C ASP A 476 26.04 -11.69 -1.98
N TRP A 477 24.87 -12.14 -2.44
CA TRP A 477 23.59 -11.90 -1.77
C TRP A 477 22.75 -13.16 -1.53
N GLY A 478 23.18 -14.33 -2.01
CA GLY A 478 22.46 -15.61 -1.83
C GLY A 478 21.10 -15.70 -2.53
N HIS A 479 20.69 -14.69 -3.30
CA HIS A 479 19.40 -14.64 -3.98
C HIS A 479 19.38 -15.47 -5.26
N VAL A 480 19.01 -16.74 -5.11
CA VAL A 480 18.75 -17.63 -6.23
C VAL A 480 17.24 -17.82 -6.36
N MET A 481 16.60 -17.12 -7.29
CA MET A 481 15.22 -17.40 -7.70
C MET A 481 15.27 -18.37 -8.89
N ASN A 482 14.90 -19.64 -8.67
CA ASN A 482 14.84 -20.68 -9.70
C ASN A 482 16.20 -21.00 -10.39
N GLY A 483 17.33 -20.85 -9.72
CA GLY A 483 18.65 -21.07 -10.31
C GLY A 483 19.22 -19.85 -11.05
N VAL A 484 18.48 -18.73 -11.09
CA VAL A 484 18.96 -17.45 -11.59
C VAL A 484 19.43 -16.61 -10.39
N PRO A 485 20.71 -16.23 -10.35
CA PRO A 485 21.20 -15.22 -9.42
C PRO A 485 20.49 -13.89 -9.72
N LEU A 486 19.64 -13.40 -8.82
CA LEU A 486 19.16 -12.01 -8.87
C LEU A 486 20.14 -11.17 -8.04
N GLY A 487 20.93 -10.32 -8.69
CA GLY A 487 21.73 -9.32 -8.00
C GLY A 487 20.83 -8.39 -7.20
N GLY A 488 21.25 -7.99 -5.99
CA GLY A 488 20.67 -6.82 -5.35
C GLY A 488 20.89 -5.58 -6.21
N ASP A 489 20.02 -4.58 -6.10
CA ASP A 489 20.09 -3.37 -6.95
C ASP A 489 21.19 -2.37 -6.50
N ASP A 490 22.18 -2.84 -5.73
CA ASP A 490 23.19 -2.02 -5.06
C ASP A 490 24.26 -1.43 -5.99
N GLY A 491 24.33 -1.83 -7.27
CA GLY A 491 25.38 -1.38 -8.20
C GLY A 491 25.57 0.14 -8.27
N LEU A 492 24.50 0.92 -8.06
CA LEU A 492 24.54 2.39 -8.09
C LEU A 492 25.48 3.01 -7.05
N VAL A 493 25.79 2.29 -5.96
CA VAL A 493 26.73 2.78 -4.92
C VAL A 493 28.15 2.93 -5.43
N GLU A 494 28.47 2.22 -6.52
CA GLU A 494 29.78 2.23 -7.19
C GLU A 494 29.72 2.81 -8.61
N LYS A 495 28.70 3.65 -8.89
CA LYS A 495 28.47 4.25 -10.21
C LYS A 495 28.25 3.23 -11.31
N ALA A 496 27.60 2.12 -10.97
CA ALA A 496 27.34 1.03 -11.91
C ALA A 496 25.85 0.73 -11.98
N SER A 497 25.39 0.27 -13.15
CA SER A 497 24.10 -0.41 -13.25
C SER A 497 24.34 -1.91 -13.36
N PRO A 498 23.62 -2.74 -12.59
CA PRO A 498 23.65 -4.18 -12.82
C PRO A 498 23.04 -4.49 -14.18
N MET A 499 23.67 -5.41 -14.91
CA MET A 499 23.17 -5.94 -16.17
C MET A 499 21.84 -6.69 -15.98
N ILE A 500 21.73 -7.39 -14.84
CA ILE A 500 20.57 -8.14 -14.38
C ILE A 500 20.15 -7.54 -13.03
N CYS A 501 19.03 -6.81 -13.01
CA CYS A 501 18.51 -6.12 -11.83
C CYS A 501 17.36 -6.88 -11.18
N TYR A 502 17.04 -6.57 -9.92
CA TYR A 502 15.83 -7.08 -9.28
C TYR A 502 14.64 -6.25 -9.79
N GLU A 503 13.93 -6.73 -10.82
CA GLU A 503 12.79 -6.01 -11.38
C GLU A 503 11.59 -6.95 -11.69
N PRO A 504 10.63 -7.06 -10.76
CA PRO A 504 9.50 -7.98 -10.87
C PRO A 504 8.60 -7.77 -12.11
N ILE A 505 8.63 -6.59 -12.75
CA ILE A 505 7.83 -6.37 -13.97
C ILE A 505 8.24 -7.32 -15.11
N PHE A 506 9.51 -7.73 -15.16
CA PHE A 506 10.01 -8.70 -16.14
C PHE A 506 9.77 -10.17 -15.72
N GLY A 507 9.12 -10.37 -14.56
CA GLY A 507 8.87 -11.66 -13.94
C GLY A 507 9.91 -12.03 -12.88
N TYR A 508 9.53 -12.92 -11.94
CA TYR A 508 10.38 -13.35 -10.81
C TYR A 508 11.73 -14.00 -11.18
N SER A 509 11.93 -14.41 -12.43
CA SER A 509 13.25 -14.85 -12.92
C SER A 509 13.62 -14.13 -14.21
N LEU A 510 13.08 -12.92 -14.40
CA LEU A 510 13.36 -12.03 -15.52
C LEU A 510 13.10 -12.65 -16.91
N PHE A 511 12.15 -13.59 -17.00
CA PHE A 511 11.82 -14.32 -18.24
C PHE A 511 11.44 -13.42 -19.42
N ARG A 512 10.97 -12.20 -19.14
CA ARG A 512 10.59 -11.20 -20.15
C ARG A 512 11.59 -10.05 -20.25
N TYR A 513 12.72 -10.11 -19.56
CA TYR A 513 13.73 -9.06 -19.59
C TYR A 513 14.40 -9.00 -20.98
N PRO A 514 14.26 -7.91 -21.73
CA PRO A 514 14.90 -7.80 -23.04
C PRO A 514 16.34 -7.33 -22.85
N ALA A 515 17.25 -8.27 -22.56
CA ALA A 515 18.66 -7.99 -22.30
C ALA A 515 19.32 -7.23 -23.48
N GLY A 516 18.99 -7.58 -24.72
CA GLY A 516 19.49 -6.86 -25.89
C GLY A 516 21.01 -6.97 -26.04
N ARG A 517 21.70 -5.83 -26.13
CA ARG A 517 23.16 -5.74 -26.33
C ARG A 517 23.93 -5.44 -25.04
N ILE A 518 23.26 -5.50 -23.89
CA ILE A 518 23.85 -5.16 -22.61
C ILE A 518 25.02 -6.10 -22.31
N LYS A 519 26.16 -5.55 -21.91
CA LYS A 519 27.37 -6.31 -21.55
C LYS A 519 28.09 -5.65 -20.38
N VAL A 520 28.92 -6.39 -19.67
CA VAL A 520 29.82 -5.82 -18.65
C VAL A 520 30.83 -4.91 -19.35
N GLY A 521 31.01 -3.68 -18.84
CA GLY A 521 31.88 -2.69 -19.47
C GLY A 521 31.44 -1.26 -19.19
N SER A 522 32.00 -0.29 -19.91
CA SER A 522 31.56 1.11 -19.81
C SER A 522 30.11 1.22 -20.27
N ALA A 523 29.34 2.12 -19.65
CA ALA A 523 27.98 2.44 -20.11
C ALA A 523 27.99 3.10 -21.51
N MET A 524 29.11 3.77 -21.84
CA MET A 524 29.32 4.44 -23.13
C MET A 524 30.15 3.61 -24.11
N ASP A 525 30.35 2.31 -23.85
CA ASP A 525 31.01 1.43 -24.83
C ASP A 525 30.15 1.33 -26.10
N GLU A 526 30.77 1.56 -27.25
CA GLU A 526 30.12 1.46 -28.56
C GLU A 526 30.27 0.05 -29.14
N SER A 527 29.17 -0.48 -29.69
CA SER A 527 29.15 -1.73 -30.45
C SER A 527 28.01 -1.70 -31.45
N ASP A 528 28.29 -1.98 -32.71
CA ASP A 528 27.30 -2.09 -33.79
C ASP A 528 26.40 -0.84 -33.92
N GLY A 529 26.93 0.36 -33.64
CA GLY A 529 26.20 1.62 -33.71
C GLY A 529 25.32 1.93 -32.49
N PHE A 530 25.50 1.22 -31.37
CA PHE A 530 24.78 1.46 -30.11
C PHE A 530 25.73 1.59 -28.92
N PHE A 531 25.31 2.35 -27.91
CA PHE A 531 25.95 2.39 -26.59
C PHE A 531 25.49 1.21 -25.71
N ASN A 532 26.32 0.86 -24.74
CA ASN A 532 26.02 -0.13 -23.70
C ASN A 532 25.07 0.41 -22.61
N LEU A 533 24.01 1.10 -23.03
CA LEU A 533 23.01 1.73 -22.18
C LEU A 533 21.65 1.65 -22.86
N LYS A 534 20.61 1.26 -22.12
CA LYS A 534 19.26 1.10 -22.65
C LYS A 534 18.60 2.47 -22.81
N ASN A 535 17.85 2.66 -23.90
CA ASN A 535 16.98 3.81 -24.06
C ASN A 535 15.64 3.52 -23.36
N PRO A 536 15.37 4.13 -22.19
CA PRO A 536 14.21 3.76 -21.39
C PRO A 536 12.89 4.29 -21.97
N ALA A 537 12.91 5.23 -22.92
CA ALA A 537 11.72 5.65 -23.65
C ALA A 537 11.13 4.51 -24.49
N CYS A 538 11.98 3.57 -24.93
CA CYS A 538 11.57 2.40 -25.70
C CYS A 538 10.78 1.39 -24.87
N TYR A 539 10.96 1.38 -23.55
CA TYR A 539 10.11 0.61 -22.64
C TYR A 539 8.74 1.26 -22.43
N ALA A 540 8.67 2.59 -22.36
CA ALA A 540 7.44 3.31 -22.02
C ALA A 540 6.54 3.52 -23.25
N TYR A 541 7.10 4.01 -24.35
CA TYR A 541 6.38 4.45 -25.55
C TYR A 541 7.14 4.06 -26.84
N PRO A 542 7.30 2.75 -27.13
CA PRO A 542 8.12 2.26 -28.25
C PRO A 542 7.64 2.80 -29.61
N SER A 543 6.33 2.84 -29.84
CA SER A 543 5.73 3.34 -31.09
C SER A 543 6.08 4.80 -31.36
N GLU A 544 5.98 5.65 -30.34
CA GLU A 544 6.22 7.08 -30.43
C GLU A 544 7.70 7.43 -30.58
N ASN A 545 8.59 6.56 -30.07
CA ASN A 545 10.04 6.73 -30.11
C ASN A 545 10.72 5.89 -31.20
N VAL A 546 9.93 5.26 -32.09
CA VAL A 546 10.40 4.46 -33.25
C VAL A 546 11.43 3.41 -32.84
N CYS A 547 11.12 2.65 -31.79
CA CYS A 547 11.99 1.60 -31.26
C CYS A 547 11.20 0.43 -30.67
N ARG A 548 11.92 -0.59 -30.22
CA ARG A 548 11.37 -1.79 -29.54
C ARG A 548 11.71 -1.76 -28.05
N PRO A 549 10.84 -2.31 -27.17
CA PRO A 549 11.15 -2.41 -25.75
C PRO A 549 12.51 -3.07 -25.49
N GLY A 550 13.39 -2.37 -24.77
CA GLY A 550 14.74 -2.82 -24.45
C GLY A 550 15.84 -2.38 -25.41
N ASP A 551 15.51 -1.63 -26.47
CA ASP A 551 16.50 -1.03 -27.37
C ASP A 551 17.46 -0.08 -26.62
N HIS A 552 18.65 0.08 -27.20
CA HIS A 552 19.75 0.85 -26.65
C HIS A 552 19.79 2.25 -27.24
N PHE A 553 20.48 3.18 -26.56
CA PHE A 553 20.85 4.44 -27.19
C PHE A 553 21.74 4.16 -28.40
N ARG A 554 21.44 4.82 -29.51
CA ARG A 554 22.30 4.80 -30.70
C ARG A 554 23.47 5.77 -30.52
N VAL A 555 24.54 5.58 -31.28
CA VAL A 555 25.71 6.47 -31.25
C VAL A 555 25.38 7.92 -31.63
N ASP A 556 24.39 8.14 -32.50
CA ASP A 556 23.88 9.48 -32.84
C ASP A 556 23.09 10.14 -31.69
N GLN A 557 22.85 9.43 -30.58
CA GLN A 557 22.16 9.92 -29.38
C GLN A 557 23.12 10.12 -28.19
N GLN A 558 24.42 10.32 -28.43
CA GLN A 558 25.45 10.44 -27.39
C GLN A 558 25.10 11.45 -26.29
N GLU A 559 24.69 12.67 -26.65
CA GLU A 559 24.34 13.71 -25.66
C GLU A 559 23.18 13.25 -24.74
N MET A 560 22.20 12.57 -25.31
CA MET A 560 21.06 12.03 -24.57
C MET A 560 21.50 10.92 -23.60
N ALA A 561 22.39 10.02 -24.05
CA ALA A 561 22.96 8.97 -23.21
C ALA A 561 23.81 9.54 -22.06
N GLU A 562 24.60 10.58 -22.32
CA GLU A 562 25.39 11.29 -21.31
C GLU A 562 24.52 12.02 -20.27
N ARG A 563 23.42 12.64 -20.71
CA ARG A 563 22.42 13.24 -19.80
C ARG A 563 21.76 12.16 -18.95
N PHE A 564 21.29 11.08 -19.57
CA PHE A 564 20.60 9.99 -18.89
C PHE A 564 21.46 9.33 -17.81
N ARG A 565 22.70 8.93 -18.15
CA ARG A 565 23.62 8.31 -17.19
C ARG A 565 24.02 9.25 -16.04
N SER A 566 23.84 10.56 -16.23
CA SER A 566 24.11 11.61 -15.25
C SER A 566 22.84 12.08 -14.54
N TYR A 567 21.76 11.29 -14.53
CA TYR A 567 20.49 11.61 -13.85
C TYR A 567 19.85 12.93 -14.32
N LYS A 568 20.11 13.37 -15.54
CA LYS A 568 19.44 14.54 -16.12
C LYS A 568 18.24 14.10 -16.96
N PRO A 569 17.19 14.93 -17.05
CA PRO A 569 16.08 14.69 -17.96
C PRO A 569 16.59 14.51 -19.39
N ILE A 570 15.93 13.62 -20.13
CA ILE A 570 16.15 13.40 -21.55
C ILE A 570 14.88 13.69 -22.32
N ASP A 571 15.04 14.12 -23.57
CA ASP A 571 13.92 14.35 -24.46
C ASP A 571 13.41 13.03 -25.04
N PHE A 572 12.10 12.84 -25.02
CA PHE A 572 11.45 11.65 -25.58
C PHE A 572 10.02 11.98 -26.01
N GLN A 573 9.48 11.16 -26.91
CA GLN A 573 8.13 11.33 -27.42
C GLN A 573 7.11 10.64 -26.52
N MET A 574 6.01 11.35 -26.25
CA MET A 574 4.86 10.86 -25.49
C MET A 574 3.61 10.86 -26.37
N PRO A 575 2.74 9.84 -26.25
CA PRO A 575 1.44 9.86 -26.91
C PRO A 575 0.55 10.96 -26.34
N LEU A 576 -0.44 11.39 -27.15
CA LEU A 576 -1.42 12.40 -26.74
C LEU A 576 -2.11 12.04 -25.42
N ARG A 577 -2.45 10.75 -25.21
CA ARG A 577 -3.06 10.27 -23.96
C ARG A 577 -2.21 10.60 -22.73
N GLN A 578 -0.89 10.46 -22.81
CA GLN A 578 0.00 10.76 -21.68
C GLN A 578 0.12 12.27 -21.47
N LYS A 579 0.26 13.05 -22.56
CA LYS A 579 0.31 14.52 -22.48
C LYS A 579 -0.96 15.09 -21.83
N VAL A 580 -2.13 14.58 -22.22
CA VAL A 580 -3.42 14.94 -21.62
C VAL A 580 -3.48 14.49 -20.15
N ALA A 581 -3.05 13.27 -19.83
CA ALA A 581 -3.01 12.77 -18.46
C ALA A 581 -2.12 13.64 -17.54
N ASN A 582 -0.97 14.10 -18.03
CA ASN A 582 -0.09 15.03 -17.31
C ASN A 582 -0.82 16.33 -16.96
N TRP A 583 -1.51 16.94 -17.94
CA TRP A 583 -2.28 18.16 -17.72
C TRP A 583 -3.47 17.96 -16.77
N ILE A 584 -4.19 16.84 -16.91
CA ILE A 584 -5.32 16.49 -16.03
C ILE A 584 -4.83 16.35 -14.58
N SER A 585 -3.73 15.64 -14.35
CA SER A 585 -3.18 15.49 -12.99
C SER A 585 -2.67 16.80 -12.42
N LEU A 586 -1.98 17.62 -13.21
CA LEU A 586 -1.51 18.93 -12.76
C LEU A 586 -2.68 19.86 -12.42
N ALA A 587 -3.67 19.99 -13.30
CA ALA A 587 -4.86 20.81 -13.07
C ALA A 587 -5.66 20.30 -11.86
N GLY A 588 -5.79 18.98 -11.72
CA GLY A 588 -6.44 18.35 -10.57
C GLY A 588 -5.70 18.64 -9.27
N LEU A 589 -4.38 18.56 -9.26
CA LEU A 589 -3.54 18.86 -8.10
C LEU A 589 -3.72 20.32 -7.68
N VAL A 590 -3.53 21.26 -8.61
CA VAL A 590 -3.68 22.71 -8.35
C VAL A 590 -5.08 23.02 -7.83
N THR A 591 -6.12 22.51 -8.50
CA THR A 591 -7.52 22.76 -8.10
C THR A 591 -7.79 22.23 -6.70
N THR A 592 -7.31 21.02 -6.38
CA THR A 592 -7.59 20.41 -5.08
C THR A 592 -6.79 21.08 -3.96
N ILE A 593 -5.54 21.49 -4.21
CA ILE A 593 -4.75 22.28 -3.24
C ILE A 593 -5.43 23.62 -2.97
N LEU A 594 -5.79 24.37 -4.02
CA LEU A 594 -6.46 25.66 -3.87
C LEU A 594 -7.79 25.52 -3.12
N PHE A 595 -8.55 24.47 -3.41
CA PHE A 595 -9.79 24.16 -2.71
C PHE A 595 -9.56 23.88 -1.22
N LEU A 596 -8.56 23.07 -0.88
CA LEU A 596 -8.21 22.77 0.51
C LEU A 596 -7.71 24.02 1.25
N PHE A 597 -6.86 24.84 0.62
CA PHE A 597 -6.37 26.10 1.20
C PHE A 597 -7.49 27.10 1.45
N TYR A 598 -8.33 27.34 0.43
CA TYR A 598 -9.52 28.19 0.57
C TYR A 598 -10.38 27.71 1.73
N TYR A 599 -10.54 26.41 1.89
CA TYR A 599 -11.34 25.86 2.96
C TYR A 599 -10.71 26.00 4.35
N ILE A 600 -9.43 25.67 4.51
CA ILE A 600 -8.71 25.81 5.79
C ILE A 600 -8.78 27.27 6.27
N ASN A 601 -8.57 28.22 5.35
CA ASN A 601 -8.65 29.65 5.66
C ASN A 601 -10.06 30.07 6.10
N ASN A 602 -11.12 29.57 5.45
CA ASN A 602 -12.50 29.85 5.87
C ASN A 602 -12.91 29.15 7.19
N LEU A 603 -12.20 28.09 7.59
CA LEU A 603 -12.44 27.39 8.85
C LEU A 603 -11.75 28.09 10.03
N ILE A 604 -10.57 28.68 9.81
CA ILE A 604 -9.77 29.40 10.80
C ILE A 604 -10.22 30.86 10.92
N PHE A 605 -10.51 31.51 9.79
CA PHE A 605 -10.96 32.90 9.71
C PHE A 605 -12.34 32.98 9.05
N PRO A 606 -13.43 32.67 9.78
CA PRO A 606 -14.77 32.83 9.22
C PRO A 606 -14.96 34.31 8.86
N ILE A 607 -15.07 34.62 7.57
CA ILE A 607 -15.37 35.96 7.08
C ILE A 607 -16.64 36.44 7.80
N LYS A 608 -16.51 37.53 8.57
CA LYS A 608 -17.51 38.13 9.48
C LYS A 608 -18.80 38.66 8.80
N GLY A 609 -19.19 38.12 7.63
CA GLY A 609 -20.30 38.62 6.82
C GLY A 609 -21.55 37.73 6.75
N TRP A 610 -21.51 36.48 7.25
CA TRP A 610 -22.57 35.49 6.95
C TRP A 610 -23.47 35.09 8.14
N ARG A 611 -23.44 35.83 9.24
CA ARG A 611 -24.34 35.67 10.41
C ARG A 611 -25.36 36.81 10.59
N LYS A 612 -25.62 37.61 9.55
CA LYS A 612 -26.79 38.51 9.54
C LYS A 612 -27.86 37.86 8.68
N HIS A 613 -28.74 37.04 9.27
CA HIS A 613 -30.15 36.92 8.84
C HIS A 613 -31.01 35.95 9.68
N GLU A 614 -30.48 35.24 10.68
CA GLU A 614 -31.31 34.36 11.54
C GLU A 614 -31.70 34.99 12.89
N GLY A 615 -31.89 36.31 12.92
CA GLY A 615 -32.37 37.04 14.10
C GLY A 615 -33.38 38.10 13.68
N GLY A 616 -34.53 37.66 13.20
CA GLY A 616 -35.72 38.50 13.05
C GLY A 616 -36.73 38.13 14.12
N GLU A 617 -36.66 38.81 15.26
CA GLU A 617 -37.83 38.99 16.13
C GLU A 617 -38.87 39.79 15.37
N SER A 618 -40.13 39.34 15.37
CA SER A 618 -41.28 40.23 15.34
C SER A 618 -42.52 39.53 15.90
N SER A 619 -42.97 40.06 17.05
CA SER A 619 -44.30 40.05 17.67
C SER A 619 -44.96 38.71 18.00
#